data_AF-A0AA38VJK9-F1
#
_entry.id   AF-A0AA38VJK9-F1
#
_cell.length_a   1.000
_cell.length_b   1.000
_cell.length_c   1.000
_cell.angle_alpha   90.00
_cell.angle_beta   90.00
_cell.angle_gamma   90.00
#
_symmetry.space_group_name_H-M   'P 1'
#
loop_
_entity.id
_entity.type
_entity.pdbx_description
1 polymer ?
#
loop_
_entity_poly.entity_id
_entity_poly.type
_entity_poly.pdbx_seq_one_letter_code
_entity_poly.pdbx_strand_id
1 'polypeptide(L)'
;MSTSFSTPVYLLSGICVAIGAYCFISPKGEYERFGIPLEGLPAASGGDKKARSSSTAAGNVSPLIYVKGTRELCFGLNFAALQYQGLYAAVTTCLAVYSLAALIDGFVIWSRFPGKALGHLAFGVGFAAWAAWRNGSL
;
A
#
# COMPACT_ATOMS: atom_id res chain seq x y z
N MET A 1 -25.09 -19.96 0.79
CA MET A 1 -24.37 -18.92 1.56
C MET A 1 -23.27 -18.33 0.69
N SER A 2 -23.53 -17.14 0.14
CA SER A 2 -22.69 -16.15 -0.54
C SER A 2 -21.20 -16.44 -0.82
N THR A 3 -20.90 -17.35 -1.75
CA THR A 3 -19.53 -17.55 -2.29
C THR A 3 -19.01 -16.32 -3.04
N SER A 4 -19.89 -15.60 -3.74
CA SER A 4 -19.52 -14.44 -4.58
C SER A 4 -18.88 -13.26 -3.82
N PHE A 5 -19.19 -13.10 -2.52
CA PHE A 5 -18.64 -12.01 -1.71
C PHE A 5 -17.28 -12.33 -1.07
N SER A 6 -16.89 -13.60 -1.07
CA SER A 6 -15.67 -14.07 -0.40
C SER A 6 -14.43 -13.97 -1.29
N THR A 7 -14.58 -14.27 -2.59
CA THR A 7 -13.48 -14.25 -3.57
C THR A 7 -12.76 -12.89 -3.64
N PRO A 8 -13.45 -11.73 -3.66
CA PRO A 8 -12.77 -10.45 -3.71
C PRO A 8 -11.97 -10.12 -2.45
N VAL A 9 -12.42 -10.58 -1.27
CA VAL A 9 -11.73 -10.32 0.02
C VAL A 9 -10.45 -11.15 0.11
N TYR A 10 -10.49 -12.43 -0.28
CA TYR A 10 -9.27 -13.24 -0.32
C TYR A 10 -8.27 -12.75 -1.36
N LEU A 11 -8.74 -12.24 -2.50
CA LEU A 11 -7.87 -11.59 -3.48
C LEU A 11 -7.19 -10.34 -2.90
N LEU A 12 -7.96 -9.46 -2.25
CA LEU A 12 -7.42 -8.29 -1.55
C LEU A 12 -6.38 -8.72 -0.50
N SER A 13 -6.72 -9.70 0.32
CA SER A 13 -5.82 -10.27 1.32
C SER A 13 -4.51 -10.73 0.68
N GLY A 14 -4.58 -11.52 -0.39
CA GLY A 14 -3.40 -12.02 -1.10
C GLY A 14 -2.53 -10.90 -1.65
N ILE A 15 -3.14 -9.85 -2.22
CA ILE A 15 -2.43 -8.67 -2.72
C ILE A 15 -1.70 -7.94 -1.58
N CYS A 16 -2.38 -7.67 -0.46
CA CYS A 16 -1.77 -7.02 0.70
C CYS A 16 -0.60 -7.84 1.27
N VAL A 17 -0.77 -9.17 1.38
CA VAL A 17 0.31 -10.06 1.84
C VAL A 17 1.49 -10.04 0.87
N ALA A 18 1.24 -10.11 -0.43
CA ALA A 18 2.30 -10.09 -1.44
C ALA A 18 3.08 -8.76 -1.43
N ILE A 19 2.38 -7.62 -1.35
CA ILE A 19 3.02 -6.30 -1.23
C ILE A 19 3.84 -6.21 0.05
N GLY A 20 3.27 -6.67 1.18
CA GLY A 20 3.94 -6.70 2.46
C GLY A 20 5.23 -7.51 2.43
N ALA A 21 5.16 -8.76 1.95
CA ALA A 21 6.33 -9.64 1.77
C ALA A 21 7.36 -9.05 0.82
N TYR A 22 6.92 -8.42 -0.28
CA TYR A 22 7.82 -7.78 -1.25
C TYR A 22 8.67 -6.66 -0.62
N CYS A 23 8.13 -5.91 0.35
CA CYS A 23 8.90 -4.89 1.08
C CYS A 23 10.08 -5.48 1.87
N PHE A 24 10.00 -6.74 2.30
CA PHE A 24 11.10 -7.42 3.00
C PHE A 24 12.09 -8.08 2.03
N ILE A 25 11.59 -8.67 0.93
CA ILE A 25 12.42 -9.37 -0.06
C ILE A 25 13.21 -8.39 -0.94
N SER A 26 12.56 -7.31 -1.38
CA SER A 26 13.14 -6.31 -2.28
C SER A 26 12.81 -4.89 -1.83
N PRO A 27 13.35 -4.45 -0.68
CA PRO A 27 13.08 -3.12 -0.14
C PRO A 27 13.48 -2.02 -1.13
N LYS A 28 14.59 -2.17 -1.85
CA LYS A 28 15.05 -1.20 -2.87
C LYS A 28 14.13 -1.14 -4.09
N GLY A 29 13.58 -2.29 -4.54
CA GLY A 29 12.63 -2.31 -5.64
C GLY A 29 11.34 -1.55 -5.32
N GLU A 30 10.96 -1.51 -4.05
CA GLU A 30 9.82 -0.71 -3.61
C GLU A 30 10.11 0.81 -3.74
N TYR A 31 11.34 1.29 -3.49
CA TYR A 31 11.71 2.71 -3.74
C TYR A 31 11.54 3.09 -5.20
N GLU A 32 12.00 2.23 -6.11
CA GLU A 32 11.84 2.43 -7.56
C GLU A 32 10.35 2.49 -7.94
N ARG A 33 9.52 1.63 -7.36
CA ARG A 33 8.07 1.63 -7.56
C ARG A 33 7.42 2.94 -7.09
N PHE A 34 7.91 3.52 -5.99
CA PHE A 34 7.47 4.83 -5.49
C PHE A 34 8.10 6.01 -6.24
N GLY A 35 9.17 5.78 -7.01
CA GLY A 35 9.92 6.84 -7.68
C GLY A 35 10.63 7.77 -6.69
N ILE A 36 10.87 7.30 -5.46
CA ILE A 36 11.57 8.07 -4.42
C ILE A 36 13.04 7.67 -4.39
N PRO A 37 13.97 8.65 -4.26
CA PRO A 37 15.37 8.33 -4.09
C PRO A 37 15.58 7.55 -2.79
N LEU A 38 16.54 6.63 -2.78
CA LEU A 38 17.01 6.00 -1.55
C LEU A 38 17.54 7.09 -0.59
N GLU A 39 17.47 6.85 0.71
CA GLU A 39 17.93 7.82 1.71
C GLU A 39 19.43 8.10 1.52
N GLY A 40 19.83 9.36 1.61
CA GLY A 40 21.21 9.79 1.41
C GLY A 40 21.63 10.00 -0.05
N LEU A 41 20.75 9.73 -1.03
CA LEU A 41 20.94 10.19 -2.40
C LEU A 41 20.30 11.57 -2.59
N PRO A 42 20.97 12.52 -3.26
CA PRO A 42 20.34 13.77 -3.64
C PRO A 42 19.13 13.47 -4.54
N ALA A 43 17.99 14.09 -4.25
CA ALA A 43 16.82 14.01 -5.11
C ALA A 43 17.25 14.51 -6.50
N ALA A 44 17.15 13.65 -7.51
CA ALA A 44 17.58 13.97 -8.87
C ALA A 44 16.78 15.18 -9.38
N SER A 45 17.34 16.38 -9.23
CA SER A 45 16.89 17.58 -9.91
C SER A 45 17.06 17.34 -11.40
N GLY A 46 15.99 17.54 -12.18
CA GLY A 46 15.96 17.30 -13.62
C GLY A 46 16.95 18.16 -14.40
N GLY A 47 18.19 17.69 -14.51
CA GLY A 47 19.26 18.29 -15.29
C GLY A 47 20.39 17.30 -15.50
N ASP A 48 20.69 17.04 -16.77
CA ASP A 48 21.93 16.45 -17.30
C ASP A 48 22.21 14.95 -17.07
N LYS A 49 21.84 14.18 -18.09
CA LYS A 49 22.20 12.76 -18.32
C LYS A 49 23.72 12.51 -18.57
N LYS A 50 24.63 13.33 -18.05
CA LYS A 50 26.06 13.28 -18.43
C LYS A 50 27.11 13.28 -17.31
N ALA A 51 26.74 12.93 -16.08
CA ALA A 51 27.71 12.69 -14.99
C ALA A 51 27.54 11.28 -14.40
N ARG A 52 27.73 10.26 -15.24
CA ARG A 52 27.71 8.85 -14.83
C ARG A 52 29.15 8.35 -14.63
N SER A 53 29.90 8.90 -13.67
CA SER A 53 31.17 8.31 -13.20
C SER A 53 31.72 8.93 -11.90
N SER A 54 30.98 8.92 -10.80
CA SER A 54 31.60 8.96 -9.47
C SER A 54 30.86 8.04 -8.50
N SER A 55 31.53 6.93 -8.18
CA SER A 55 31.50 6.18 -6.92
C SER A 55 30.21 6.18 -6.06
N THR A 56 29.51 5.04 -6.09
CA THR A 56 29.23 4.23 -4.88
C THR A 56 28.56 4.87 -3.65
N ALA A 57 27.68 5.86 -3.80
CA ALA A 57 26.69 6.12 -2.76
C ALA A 57 25.51 5.14 -2.97
N ALA A 58 25.63 3.90 -2.50
CA ALA A 58 24.48 3.02 -2.41
C ALA A 58 23.54 3.63 -1.35
N GLY A 59 22.51 4.36 -1.78
CA GLY A 59 21.57 4.98 -0.86
C GLY A 59 20.98 3.95 0.12
N ASN A 60 20.70 4.43 1.33
CA ASN A 60 20.20 3.59 2.42
C ASN A 60 18.71 3.33 2.25
N VAL A 61 18.30 2.14 2.67
CA VAL A 61 16.88 1.79 2.77
C VAL A 61 16.35 2.34 4.09
N SER A 62 15.37 3.24 4.02
CA SER A 62 14.65 3.71 5.22
C SER A 62 13.99 2.54 5.94
N PRO A 63 14.09 2.47 7.28
CA PRO A 63 13.29 1.55 8.10
C PRO A 63 11.78 1.65 7.82
N LEU A 64 11.29 2.80 7.34
CA LEU A 64 9.89 3.01 6.98
C LEU A 64 9.36 2.03 5.92
N ILE A 65 10.23 1.46 5.08
CA ILE A 65 9.80 0.46 4.09
C ILE A 65 9.33 -0.83 4.76
N TYR A 66 9.97 -1.23 5.86
CA TYR A 66 9.61 -2.43 6.61
C TYR A 66 8.39 -2.18 7.49
N VAL A 67 8.23 -0.96 8.02
CA VAL A 67 7.01 -0.54 8.72
C VAL A 67 5.81 -0.60 7.78
N LYS A 68 5.96 -0.09 6.55
CA LYS A 68 4.95 -0.22 5.50
C LYS A 68 4.67 -1.70 5.19
N GLY A 69 5.71 -2.51 4.98
CA GLY A 69 5.57 -3.94 4.70
C GLY A 69 4.79 -4.67 5.80
N THR A 70 5.11 -4.37 7.07
CA THR A 70 4.41 -4.91 8.25
C THR A 70 2.94 -4.51 8.25
N ARG A 71 2.63 -3.24 7.95
CA ARG A 71 1.26 -2.74 7.86
C ARG A 71 0.44 -3.50 6.82
N GLU A 72 0.97 -3.67 5.61
CA GLU A 72 0.29 -4.39 4.53
C GLU A 72 0.08 -5.88 4.87
N LEU A 73 1.08 -6.53 5.49
CA LEU A 73 0.92 -7.89 6.02
C LEU A 73 -0.20 -7.98 7.05
N CYS A 74 -0.22 -7.07 8.03
CA CYS A 74 -1.25 -7.05 9.08
C CYS A 74 -2.65 -6.88 8.48
N PHE A 75 -2.85 -5.96 7.54
CA PHE A 75 -4.15 -5.81 6.87
C PHE A 75 -4.54 -7.05 6.09
N GLY A 76 -3.62 -7.61 5.29
CA GLY A 76 -3.89 -8.82 4.51
C GLY A 76 -4.27 -10.01 5.38
N LEU A 77 -3.44 -10.33 6.39
CA LEU A 77 -3.70 -11.43 7.32
C LEU A 77 -5.01 -11.24 8.09
N ASN A 78 -5.32 -10.01 8.51
CA ASN A 78 -6.57 -9.71 9.19
C ASN A 78 -7.79 -9.94 8.27
N PHE A 79 -7.73 -9.50 7.00
CA PHE A 79 -8.79 -9.78 6.04
C PHE A 79 -9.00 -11.27 5.81
N ALA A 80 -7.94 -12.05 5.60
CA ALA A 80 -8.05 -13.50 5.46
C ALA A 80 -8.63 -14.15 6.71
N ALA A 81 -8.13 -13.82 7.90
CA ALA A 81 -8.57 -14.43 9.15
C ALA A 81 -10.05 -14.15 9.45
N LEU A 82 -10.47 -12.89 9.36
CA LEU A 82 -11.86 -12.50 9.62
C LEU A 82 -12.82 -13.09 8.58
N GLN A 83 -12.41 -13.11 7.31
CA GLN A 83 -13.20 -13.73 6.24
C GLN A 83 -13.32 -15.25 6.44
N TYR A 84 -12.23 -15.92 6.84
CA TYR A 84 -12.21 -17.35 7.13
C TYR A 84 -13.10 -17.71 8.33
N GLN A 85 -13.15 -16.85 9.34
CA GLN A 85 -14.02 -17.01 10.51
C GLN A 85 -15.50 -16.66 10.23
N GLY A 86 -15.84 -16.19 9.02
CA GLY A 86 -17.20 -15.75 8.69
C GLY A 86 -17.62 -14.43 9.36
N LEU A 87 -16.68 -13.65 9.88
CA LEU A 87 -16.94 -12.37 10.56
C LEU A 87 -17.06 -11.22 9.54
N TYR A 88 -18.07 -11.28 8.68
CA TYR A 88 -18.21 -10.37 7.53
C TYR A 88 -18.34 -8.89 7.90
N ALA A 89 -19.01 -8.59 9.01
CA ALA A 89 -19.11 -7.22 9.53
C ALA A 89 -17.74 -6.67 9.94
N ALA A 90 -16.92 -7.49 10.61
CA ALA A 90 -15.56 -7.11 11.00
C ALA A 90 -14.66 -6.89 9.78
N VAL A 91 -14.80 -7.72 8.73
CA VAL A 91 -14.11 -7.50 7.44
C VAL A 91 -14.47 -6.13 6.88
N THR A 92 -15.76 -5.77 6.85
CA THR A 92 -16.23 -4.47 6.34
C THR A 92 -15.69 -3.31 7.18
N THR A 93 -15.65 -3.42 8.51
CA THR A 93 -15.03 -2.40 9.38
C THR A 93 -13.54 -2.26 9.09
N CYS A 94 -12.81 -3.37 9.00
CA CYS A 94 -11.38 -3.34 8.68
C CYS A 94 -11.11 -2.73 7.30
N LEU A 95 -12.00 -2.96 6.33
CA LEU A 95 -11.93 -2.38 5.00
C LEU A 95 -12.07 -0.86 5.04
N ALA A 96 -12.98 -0.35 5.87
CA ALA A 96 -13.17 1.09 6.09
C ALA A 96 -11.97 1.73 6.83
N VAL A 97 -11.34 1.02 7.77
CA VAL A 97 -10.12 1.50 8.43
C VAL A 97 -8.95 1.54 7.44
N TYR A 98 -8.81 0.50 6.61
CA TYR A 98 -7.77 0.42 5.59
C TYR A 98 -7.95 1.50 4.51
N SER A 99 -9.20 1.78 4.11
CA SER A 99 -9.50 2.85 3.17
C SER A 99 -9.13 4.22 3.73
N LEU A 100 -9.43 4.48 5.01
CA LEU A 100 -9.03 5.71 5.70
C LEU A 100 -7.50 5.87 5.73
N ALA A 101 -6.76 4.79 6.04
CA ALA A 101 -5.30 4.82 6.02
C ALA A 101 -4.77 5.17 4.61
N ALA A 102 -5.34 4.60 3.55
CA ALA A 102 -4.97 4.93 2.17
C ALA A 102 -5.28 6.39 1.79
N LEU A 103 -6.41 6.93 2.25
CA LEU A 103 -6.75 8.34 2.03
C LEU A 103 -5.76 9.28 2.74
N ILE A 104 -5.41 8.98 3.99
CA ILE A 104 -4.42 9.75 4.76
C ILE A 104 -3.05 9.68 4.09
N ASP A 105 -2.59 8.49 3.68
CA ASP A 105 -1.33 8.33 2.93
C ASP A 105 -1.32 9.21 1.68
N GLY A 106 -2.40 9.17 0.89
CA GLY A 106 -2.54 9.98 -0.31
C GLY A 106 -2.49 11.48 -0.03
N PHE A 107 -3.19 11.93 1.02
CA PHE A 107 -3.16 13.34 1.43
C PHE A 107 -1.76 13.78 1.87
N VAL A 108 -1.07 12.97 2.69
CA VAL A 108 0.26 13.27 3.22
C VAL A 108 1.29 13.43 2.10
N ILE A 109 1.25 12.59 1.08
CA ILE A 109 2.24 12.63 -0.01
C ILE A 109 1.85 13.57 -1.16
N TRP A 110 0.65 14.17 -1.14
CA TRP A 110 0.10 14.94 -2.24
C TRP A 110 1.02 16.06 -2.73
N SER A 111 1.57 16.84 -1.79
CA SER A 111 2.41 18.00 -2.09
C SER A 111 3.73 17.65 -2.79
N ARG A 112 4.21 16.41 -2.61
CA ARG A 112 5.52 15.96 -3.10
C ARG A 112 5.42 14.98 -4.26
N PHE A 113 4.36 14.18 -4.31
CA PHE A 113 4.17 13.11 -5.31
C PHE A 113 2.70 13.02 -5.77
N PRO A 114 2.14 14.06 -6.42
CA PRO A 114 0.71 14.13 -6.71
C PRO A 114 0.19 12.97 -7.56
N GLY A 115 0.98 12.48 -8.53
CA GLY A 115 0.59 11.33 -9.35
C GLY A 115 0.46 10.03 -8.55
N LYS A 116 1.31 9.81 -7.53
CA LYS A 116 1.21 8.65 -6.63
C LYS A 116 0.12 8.85 -5.59
N ALA A 117 -0.03 10.07 -5.10
CA ALA A 117 -1.09 10.47 -4.18
C ALA A 117 -2.48 10.14 -4.75
N LEU A 118 -2.72 10.45 -6.03
CA LEU A 118 -3.95 10.08 -6.73
C LEU A 118 -4.24 8.58 -6.68
N GLY A 119 -3.22 7.73 -6.81
CA GLY A 119 -3.38 6.27 -6.69
C GLY A 119 -3.85 5.86 -5.29
N HIS A 120 -3.24 6.42 -4.24
CA HIS A 120 -3.65 6.18 -2.86
C HIS A 120 -5.08 6.69 -2.57
N LEU A 121 -5.41 7.89 -3.05
CA LEU A 121 -6.74 8.47 -2.89
C LEU A 121 -7.80 7.66 -3.64
N ALA A 122 -7.55 7.29 -4.89
CA ALA A 122 -8.47 6.49 -5.70
C ALA A 122 -8.71 5.11 -5.06
N PHE A 123 -7.64 4.47 -4.57
CA PHE A 123 -7.72 3.21 -3.84
C PHE A 123 -8.56 3.39 -2.56
N GLY A 124 -8.25 4.41 -1.74
CA GLY A 124 -9.01 4.74 -0.53
C GLY A 124 -10.49 4.99 -0.79
N VAL A 125 -10.84 5.82 -1.77
CA VAL A 125 -12.26 6.07 -2.16
C VAL A 125 -12.94 4.78 -2.61
N GLY A 126 -12.26 3.98 -3.44
CA GLY A 126 -12.78 2.70 -3.93
C GLY A 126 -13.12 1.72 -2.79
N PHE A 127 -12.22 1.58 -1.81
CA PHE A 127 -12.46 0.72 -0.65
C PHE A 127 -13.51 1.28 0.32
N ALA A 128 -13.56 2.60 0.50
CA ALA A 128 -14.61 3.23 1.30
C ALA A 128 -15.99 3.01 0.67
N ALA A 129 -16.11 3.19 -0.65
CA ALA A 129 -17.33 2.90 -1.39
C ALA A 129 -17.70 1.42 -1.31
N TRP A 130 -16.72 0.52 -1.44
CA TRP A 130 -16.97 -0.92 -1.31
C TRP A 130 -17.43 -1.30 0.10
N ALA A 131 -16.81 -0.73 1.14
CA ALA A 131 -17.23 -0.93 2.53
C ALA A 131 -18.66 -0.42 2.79
N ALA A 132 -18.99 0.78 2.29
CA ALA A 132 -20.33 1.34 2.42
C ALA A 132 -21.39 0.48 1.71
N TRP A 133 -21.11 0.03 0.49
CA TRP A 133 -21.99 -0.88 -0.24
C TRP A 133 -22.17 -2.22 0.50
N ARG A 134 -21.08 -2.81 1.03
CA ARG A 134 -21.16 -4.03 1.84
C ARG A 134 -22.01 -3.83 3.08
N ASN A 135 -21.88 -2.70 3.76
CA ASN A 135 -22.66 -2.40 4.97
C ASN A 135 -24.16 -2.25 4.68
N GLY A 136 -24.55 -1.70 3.53
CA GLY A 136 -25.95 -1.65 3.11
C GLY A 136 -26.52 -2.96 2.57
N SER A 137 -25.67 -3.98 2.37
CA SER A 137 -26.04 -5.30 1.82
C SER A 137 -25.92 -6.45 2.83
N LEU A 138 -25.45 -6.16 4.05
CA LEU A 138 -25.32 -7.07 5.19
C LEU A 138 -26.56 -7.01 6.07
#